data_AF-A0A0B7BSJ5-F1
#
_entry.id   AF-A0A0B7BSJ5-F1
#
_cell.length_a   1.000
_cell.length_b   1.000
_cell.length_c   1.000
_cell.angle_alpha   90.00
_cell.angle_beta   90.00
_cell.angle_gamma   90.00
#
_symmetry.space_group_name_H-M   'P 1'
#
loop_
_entity.id
_entity.type
_entity.pdbx_description
1 polymer ?
#
loop_
_entity_poly.entity_id
_entity_poly.type
_entity_poly.pdbx_seq_one_letter_code
_entity_poly.pdbx_strand_id
1 'polypeptide(L)'
;MIKLDFVSWAVCLGLILPLLVQSAPEIQFPFGRIQGFDKVESKSQKPYFVYYGIPYAKPPVSDLRFRAPQPYVGNGSDVVISSSGFRAACMQSNLLKKLT
;
A
#
# COMPACT_ATOMS: atom_id res chain seq x y z
N MET A 1 46.13 -17.00 19.69
CA MET A 1 44.80 -17.57 19.98
C MET A 1 43.76 -16.49 19.75
N ILE A 2 43.19 -16.46 18.55
CA ILE A 2 42.34 -15.37 18.03
C ILE A 2 40.92 -15.60 18.57
N LYS A 3 40.58 -14.96 19.68
CA LYS A 3 39.18 -14.81 20.16
C LYS A 3 38.74 -13.36 19.96
N LEU A 4 39.05 -12.81 18.78
CA LEU A 4 38.56 -11.50 18.36
C LEU A 4 37.12 -11.68 17.86
N ASP A 5 36.23 -11.72 18.86
CA ASP A 5 34.90 -11.09 18.85
C ASP A 5 33.89 -11.49 17.75
N PHE A 6 33.63 -12.79 17.64
CA PHE A 6 32.43 -13.30 16.94
C PHE A 6 31.13 -12.65 17.47
N VAL A 7 31.13 -12.30 18.76
CA VAL A 7 30.06 -11.57 19.44
C VAL A 7 29.96 -10.13 18.95
N SER A 8 31.08 -9.44 18.72
CA SER A 8 31.07 -8.06 18.22
C SER A 8 30.56 -7.99 16.78
N TRP A 9 30.90 -8.98 15.94
CA TRP A 9 30.38 -9.02 14.57
C TRP A 9 28.87 -9.34 14.51
N ALA A 10 28.39 -10.24 15.38
CA ALA A 10 26.97 -10.56 15.52
C ALA A 10 26.14 -9.38 16.06
N VAL A 11 26.70 -8.63 17.03
CA VAL A 11 26.07 -7.42 17.58
C VAL A 11 26.02 -6.31 16.52
N CYS A 12 27.08 -6.11 15.74
CA CYS A 12 27.09 -5.17 14.62
C CYS A 12 26.11 -5.58 13.51
N LEU A 13 26.08 -6.84 13.11
CA LEU A 13 25.14 -7.34 12.09
C LEU A 13 23.68 -7.21 12.55
N GLY A 14 23.39 -7.50 13.83
CA GLY A 14 22.05 -7.34 14.42
C GLY A 14 21.59 -5.88 14.53
N LEU A 15 22.51 -4.94 14.75
CA LEU A 15 22.22 -3.50 14.81
C LEU A 15 22.11 -2.85 13.42
N ILE A 16 22.77 -3.40 12.40
CA ILE A 16 22.71 -2.89 11.02
C ILE A 16 21.48 -3.45 10.26
N LEU A 17 21.02 -4.67 10.59
CA LEU A 17 19.89 -5.33 9.92
C LEU A 17 18.59 -4.50 9.81
N PRO A 18 18.14 -3.77 10.85
CA PRO A 18 16.89 -3.00 10.76
C PRO A 18 16.99 -1.74 9.88
N LEU A 19 18.18 -1.29 9.49
CA LEU A 19 18.35 -0.06 8.68
C LEU A 19 18.10 -0.25 7.18
N LEU A 20 17.92 -1.49 6.71
CA LEU A 20 17.80 -1.79 5.27
C LEU A 20 16.37 -1.92 4.76
N VAL A 21 15.36 -1.86 5.63
CA VAL A 21 13.96 -1.96 5.21
C VAL A 21 13.43 -0.57 4.91
N GLN A 22 13.70 -0.07 3.69
CA GLN A 22 13.06 1.15 3.19
C GLN A 22 11.74 0.76 2.53
N SER A 23 10.63 1.00 3.22
CA SER A 23 9.28 0.84 2.69
C SER A 23 8.76 2.14 2.06
N ALA A 24 7.81 2.05 1.14
CA ALA A 24 7.07 3.21 0.67
C ALA A 24 6.52 4.07 1.84
N PRO A 25 6.64 5.41 1.77
CA PRO A 25 6.21 6.29 2.87
C PRO A 25 4.69 6.25 3.07
N GLU A 26 4.24 6.36 4.31
CA GLU A 26 2.82 6.60 4.56
C GLU A 26 2.43 8.02 4.14
N ILE A 27 1.31 8.15 3.42
CA ILE A 27 0.81 9.45 2.95
C ILE A 27 -0.38 9.85 3.81
N GLN A 28 -0.34 11.05 4.39
CA GLN A 28 -1.43 11.59 5.19
C GLN A 28 -2.52 12.23 4.30
N PHE A 29 -3.76 11.78 4.47
CA PHE A 29 -4.96 12.37 3.89
C PHE A 29 -5.93 12.83 5.02
N PRO A 30 -6.92 13.69 4.70
CA PRO A 30 -7.95 14.09 5.68
C PRO A 30 -8.76 12.91 6.24
N PHE A 31 -8.89 11.84 5.47
CA PHE A 31 -9.71 10.67 5.78
C PHE A 31 -8.90 9.44 6.28
N GLY A 32 -7.58 9.59 6.48
CA GLY A 32 -6.71 8.51 6.96
C GLY A 32 -5.27 8.60 6.44
N ARG A 33 -4.41 7.67 6.87
CA ARG A 33 -3.06 7.45 6.33
C ARG A 33 -3.10 6.34 5.30
N ILE A 34 -2.35 6.47 4.21
CA ILE A 34 -2.29 5.46 3.15
C ILE A 34 -0.93 4.79 3.17
N GLN A 35 -0.94 3.46 3.30
CA GLN A 35 0.26 2.64 3.29
C GLN A 35 0.47 2.00 1.91
N GLY A 36 1.57 2.35 1.27
CA GLY A 36 2.00 1.77 -0.01
C GLY A 36 3.05 0.68 0.15
N PHE A 37 3.71 0.35 -0.97
CA PHE A 37 4.84 -0.58 -1.00
C PHE A 37 5.77 -0.28 -2.19
N ASP A 38 6.98 -0.80 -2.12
CA ASP A 38 8.01 -0.63 -3.14
C ASP A 38 7.85 -1.62 -4.29
N LYS A 39 8.10 -1.13 -5.50
CA LYS A 39 8.13 -1.97 -6.69
C LYS A 39 9.28 -1.55 -7.58
N VAL A 40 9.84 -2.51 -8.29
CA VAL A 40 10.90 -2.28 -9.28
C VAL A 40 10.31 -2.49 -10.66
N GLU A 41 10.57 -1.55 -11.57
CA GLU A 41 10.10 -1.66 -12.95
C GLU A 41 10.85 -2.80 -13.66
N SER A 42 10.11 -3.70 -14.31
CA SER A 42 10.70 -4.89 -14.93
C SER A 42 11.75 -4.56 -16.00
N LYS A 43 11.53 -3.49 -16.79
CA LYS A 43 12.41 -3.13 -17.91
C LYS A 43 13.60 -2.27 -17.49
N SER A 44 13.35 -1.17 -16.79
CA SER A 44 14.39 -0.19 -16.45
C SER A 44 15.10 -0.48 -15.14
N GLN A 45 14.59 -1.43 -14.34
CA GLN A 45 15.03 -1.72 -12.97
C GLN A 45 14.99 -0.51 -12.03
N LYS A 46 14.18 0.52 -12.36
CA LYS A 46 14.01 1.69 -11.50
C LYS A 46 13.01 1.38 -10.37
N PRO A 47 13.35 1.67 -9.10
CA PRO A 47 12.42 1.56 -7.99
C PRO A 47 11.37 2.67 -8.04
N TYR A 48 10.15 2.37 -7.61
CA TYR A 48 9.06 3.32 -7.44
C TYR A 48 8.11 2.86 -6.34
N PHE A 49 7.41 3.82 -5.73
CA PHE A 49 6.39 3.54 -4.73
C PHE A 49 5.02 3.31 -5.39
N VAL A 50 4.25 2.40 -4.81
CA VAL A 50 2.96 1.98 -5.34
C VAL A 50 1.87 2.09 -4.28
N TYR A 51 0.75 2.69 -4.68
CA TYR A 51 -0.45 2.84 -3.86
C TYR A 51 -1.68 2.50 -4.71
N TYR A 52 -2.22 1.29 -4.54
CA TYR A 52 -3.40 0.82 -5.24
C TYR A 52 -4.70 1.03 -4.45
N GLY A 53 -5.78 1.33 -5.17
CA GLY A 53 -7.12 1.32 -4.58
C GLY A 53 -7.37 2.42 -3.56
N ILE A 54 -6.78 3.60 -3.72
CA ILE A 54 -7.07 4.76 -2.87
C ILE A 54 -8.53 5.20 -3.09
N PRO A 55 -9.38 5.28 -2.06
CA PRO A 55 -10.75 5.75 -2.21
C PRO A 55 -10.79 7.27 -2.45
N TYR A 56 -11.52 7.69 -3.47
CA TYR A 56 -11.76 9.12 -3.77
C TYR A 56 -13.22 9.54 -3.52
N ALA A 57 -14.14 8.58 -3.42
CA ALA A 57 -15.57 8.80 -3.22
C ALA A 57 -16.19 7.67 -2.40
N LYS A 58 -17.39 7.89 -1.87
CA LYS A 58 -18.22 6.84 -1.26
C LYS A 58 -18.59 5.79 -2.33
N PRO A 59 -18.66 4.49 -1.97
CA PRO A 59 -19.12 3.46 -2.88
C PRO A 59 -20.52 3.78 -3.45
N PRO A 60 -20.74 3.73 -4.78
CA PRO A 60 -22.02 4.10 -5.42
C PRO A 60 -23.02 2.94 -5.35
N VAL A 61 -23.31 2.48 -4.14
CA VAL A 61 -24.22 1.36 -3.85
C VAL A 61 -25.56 1.87 -3.31
N SER A 62 -26.61 1.04 -3.41
CA SER A 62 -27.96 1.38 -2.93
C SER A 62 -28.43 2.74 -3.49
N ASP A 63 -28.88 3.66 -2.64
CA ASP A 63 -29.41 4.97 -3.01
C ASP A 63 -28.37 5.90 -3.66
N LEU A 64 -27.07 5.60 -3.55
CA LEU A 64 -26.02 6.35 -4.25
C LEU A 64 -25.84 5.91 -5.71
N ARG A 65 -26.45 4.79 -6.11
CA ARG A 65 -26.40 4.34 -7.50
C ARG A 65 -27.07 5.39 -8.40
N PHE A 66 -26.42 5.70 -9.52
CA PHE A 66 -26.86 6.71 -10.49
C PHE A 66 -26.91 8.16 -9.96
N ARG A 67 -26.33 8.42 -8.78
CA ARG A 67 -26.16 9.78 -8.25
C ARG A 67 -24.72 10.25 -8.46
N ALA A 68 -24.51 11.56 -8.34
CA ALA A 68 -23.18 12.14 -8.33
C ALA A 68 -22.33 11.54 -7.17
N PRO A 69 -21.01 11.34 -7.37
CA PRO A 69 -20.15 10.80 -6.34
C PRO A 69 -20.08 11.74 -5.14
N GLN A 70 -20.19 11.17 -3.94
CA GLN A 70 -20.00 11.90 -2.69
C GLN A 70 -18.55 11.73 -2.18
N PRO A 71 -17.93 12.75 -1.58
CA PRO A 71 -16.57 12.64 -1.04
C PRO A 71 -16.41 11.49 -0.04
N TYR A 72 -15.27 10.79 -0.11
CA TYR A 72 -14.89 9.80 0.88
C TYR A 72 -14.41 10.51 2.16
N VAL A 73 -15.11 10.28 3.28
CA VAL A 73 -14.79 10.89 4.59
C VAL A 73 -13.98 9.97 5.49
N GLY A 74 -13.90 8.68 5.17
CA GLY A 74 -13.20 7.68 5.99
C GLY A 74 -13.75 7.58 7.41
N ASN A 75 -12.91 7.03 8.29
CA ASN A 75 -13.22 6.80 9.70
C ASN A 75 -12.34 7.68 10.63
N GLY A 76 -11.75 8.75 10.10
CA GLY A 76 -10.83 9.65 10.81
C GLY A 76 -9.40 9.62 10.27
N SER A 77 -8.61 10.63 10.62
CA SER A 77 -7.22 10.83 10.14
C SER A 77 -6.23 9.76 10.62
N ASP A 78 -6.55 9.06 11.71
CA ASP A 78 -5.64 8.11 12.37
C ASP A 78 -5.73 6.70 11.78
N VAL A 79 -6.72 6.44 10.93
CA VAL A 79 -6.95 5.13 10.31
C VAL A 79 -5.97 4.90 9.17
N VAL A 80 -5.29 3.74 9.17
CA VAL A 80 -4.37 3.34 8.11
C VAL A 80 -5.11 2.50 7.06
N ILE A 81 -5.04 2.93 5.81
CA ILE A 81 -5.63 2.27 4.64
C ILE A 81 -4.51 1.55 3.89
N SER A 82 -4.57 0.21 3.87
CA SER A 82 -3.64 -0.60 3.08
C SER A 82 -3.92 -0.46 1.59
N SER A 83 -2.88 -0.08 0.84
CA SER A 83 -2.92 0.23 -0.59
C SER A 83 -2.10 -0.78 -1.41
N SER A 84 -2.05 -2.04 -0.97
CA SER A 84 -1.21 -3.09 -1.54
C SER A 84 -1.81 -3.80 -2.76
N GLY A 85 -3.13 -3.67 -2.97
CA GLY A 85 -3.84 -4.42 -4.00
C GLY A 85 -4.92 -3.63 -4.72
N PHE A 86 -5.29 -4.09 -5.92
CA PHE A 86 -6.43 -3.55 -6.63
C PHE A 86 -7.73 -3.82 -5.87
N ARG A 87 -8.64 -2.83 -5.89
CA ARG A 87 -10.01 -3.02 -5.43
C ARG A 87 -10.86 -3.62 -6.55
N ALA A 88 -12.07 -4.06 -6.19
CA ALA A 88 -13.03 -4.60 -7.15
C ALA A 88 -13.23 -3.63 -8.32
N ALA A 89 -13.13 -4.16 -9.53
CA ALA A 89 -13.45 -3.42 -10.75
C ALA A 89 -14.96 -3.11 -10.80
N CYS A 90 -15.33 -2.14 -11.64
CA CYS A 90 -16.73 -1.82 -11.88
C CYS A 90 -17.47 -2.97 -12.57
N MET A 91 -18.80 -2.97 -12.43
CA MET A 91 -19.68 -3.92 -13.12
C MET A 91 -19.54 -3.76 -14.63
N GLN A 92 -19.02 -4.80 -15.30
CA GLN A 92 -18.84 -4.84 -16.75
C GLN A 92 -19.15 -6.24 -17.28
N SER A 93 -19.83 -6.31 -18.42
CA SER A 93 -20.28 -7.59 -19.02
C SER A 93 -19.12 -8.52 -19.41
N ASN A 94 -18.02 -7.96 -19.90
CA ASN A 94 -16.85 -8.74 -20.33
C ASN A 94 -16.06 -9.34 -19.16
N LEU A 95 -16.20 -8.79 -17.95
CA LEU A 95 -15.61 -9.35 -16.73
C LEU A 95 -16.44 -10.50 -16.17
N LEU A 96 -17.77 -10.43 -16.26
CA LEU A 96 -18.67 -11.51 -15.82
C LEU A 96 -18.49 -12.79 -16.64
N LYS A 97 -18.29 -12.67 -17.96
CA LYS A 97 -18.06 -13.82 -18.86
C LYS A 97 -16.78 -14.61 -18.57
N LYS A 98 -15.83 -14.05 -17.82
CA LYS A 98 -14.57 -14.71 -17.46
C LYS A 98 -14.68 -15.50 -16.15
N LEU A 99 -15.80 -15.35 -15.43
CA LEU A 99 -16.07 -15.96 -14.13
C LEU A 99 -17.14 -17.06 -14.21
N THR A 100 -17.68 -17.32 -15.40
CA THR A 100 -18.62 -18.41 -15.74
C THR A 100 -17.97 -19.36 -16.72
#